data_AF-A0A930WEV4-F1
#
_entry.id   AF-A0A930WEV4-F1
#
_cell.length_a   1.000
_cell.length_b   1.000
_cell.length_c   1.000
_cell.angle_alpha   90.00
_cell.angle_beta   90.00
_cell.angle_gamma   90.00
#
_symmetry.space_group_name_H-M   'P 1'
#
loop_
_entity.id
_entity.type
_entity.pdbx_description
1 polymer ?
#
loop_
_entity_poly.entity_id
_entity_poly.type
_entity_poly.pdbx_seq_one_letter_code
_entity_poly.pdbx_strand_id
1 'polypeptide(L)' 'MTQFEFTLILIAIITTTWAGIITAVAKIAISKHKQQIEYYQQPKTQVKIAQNAIRQRFFEDGGEVFR' A
#
# COMPACT_ATOMS: atom_id res chain seq x y z
N MET A 1 -1.79 40.51 -19.30
CA MET A 1 -1.46 39.09 -19.22
C MET A 1 -1.20 38.59 -20.63
N THR A 2 0.04 38.19 -20.92
CA THR A 2 0.43 37.68 -22.24
C THR A 2 0.02 36.21 -22.38
N GLN A 3 -0.09 35.70 -23.62
CA GLN A 3 -0.38 34.28 -23.86
C GLN A 3 0.65 33.37 -23.17
N PHE A 4 1.91 33.79 -23.13
CA PHE A 4 2.99 33.06 -22.47
C PHE A 4 2.79 32.93 -20.95
N GLU A 5 2.43 34.04 -20.27
CA GLU A 5 2.13 34.03 -18.84
C GLU A 5 0.94 33.12 -18.52
N PHE A 6 -0.09 33.12 -19.38
CA PHE A 6 -1.24 32.22 -19.24
C PHE A 6 -0.84 30.76 -19.37
N THR A 7 -0.02 30.41 -20.36
CA THR A 7 0.49 29.04 -20.51
C THR A 7 1.30 28.59 -19.29
N LEU A 8 2.17 29.45 -18.76
CA LEU A 8 2.97 29.12 -17.58
C LEU A 8 2.12 28.85 -16.34
N ILE A 9 1.11 29.69 -16.09
CA ILE A 9 0.18 29.49 -14.96
C ILE A 9 -0.58 28.18 -15.12
N LEU A 10 -1.03 27.87 -16.35
CA LEU A 10 -1.78 26.66 -16.62
C LEU A 10 -0.93 25.40 -16.39
N ILE A 11 0.33 25.41 -16.84
CA ILE A 11 1.29 24.33 -16.58
C ILE A 11 1.53 24.19 -15.08
N ALA A 12 1.77 25.29 -14.36
CA ALA A 12 2.03 25.27 -12.92
C ALA A 12 0.85 24.66 -12.13
N ILE A 13 -0.39 24.98 -12.52
CA ILE A 13 -1.59 24.38 -11.91
C ILE A 13 -1.62 22.89 -12.17
N ILE A 14 -1.47 22.46 -13.43
CA ILE A 14 -1.52 21.04 -13.80
C ILE A 14 -0.45 20.24 -13.06
N THR A 15 0.80 20.72 -13.02
CA THR A 15 1.89 20.03 -12.34
C THR A 15 1.65 19.93 -10.84
N THR A 16 1.16 20.99 -10.22
CA THR A 16 0.88 21.02 -8.77
C THR A 16 -0.27 20.08 -8.42
N THR A 17 -1.35 20.10 -9.21
CA THR A 17 -2.49 19.19 -9.04
C THR A 17 -2.05 17.74 -9.21
N TRP A 18 -1.25 17.42 -10.22
CA TRP A 18 -0.76 16.08 -10.47
C TRP A 18 0.13 15.57 -9.33
N ALA A 19 1.07 16.40 -8.86
CA ALA A 19 1.91 16.08 -7.71
C ALA A 19 1.09 15.82 -6.44
N GLY A 20 0.04 16.62 -6.21
CA GLY A 20 -0.91 16.41 -5.10
C GLY A 20 -1.62 15.06 -5.17
N ILE A 21 -2.13 14.70 -6.36
CA ILE A 21 -2.81 13.41 -6.58
C ILE A 21 -1.85 12.24 -6.33
N ILE A 22 -0.66 12.25 -6.93
CA ILE A 22 0.34 11.18 -6.74
C ILE A 22 0.68 11.02 -5.26
N THR A 23 0.91 12.14 -4.56
CA THR A 23 1.24 12.11 -3.13
C THR A 23 0.12 11.51 -2.30
N ALA A 24 -1.13 11.86 -2.58
CA ALA A 24 -2.29 11.30 -1.88
C ALA A 24 -2.41 9.78 -2.11
N VAL A 25 -2.29 9.33 -3.36
CA VAL A 25 -2.33 7.91 -3.71
C VAL A 25 -1.19 7.13 -3.03
N ALA A 26 0.03 7.67 -3.07
CA ALA A 26 1.19 7.05 -2.41
C ALA A 26 0.97 6.93 -0.90
N LYS A 27 0.43 7.97 -0.25
CA LYS A 27 0.13 7.94 1.18
C LYS A 27 -0.88 6.85 1.54
N ILE A 28 -1.94 6.70 0.74
CA ILE A 28 -2.96 5.65 0.93
C ILE A 28 -2.32 4.26 0.77
N ALA A 29 -1.54 4.05 -0.29
CA ALA A 29 -0.88 2.77 -0.55
C ALA A 29 0.09 2.40 0.58
N ILE A 30 0.92 3.35 1.02
CA ILE A 30 1.86 3.15 2.14
C ILE A 30 1.11 2.84 3.43
N SER A 31 0.02 3.56 3.73
CA SER A 31 -0.79 3.33 4.93
C SER A 31 -1.37 1.91 4.94
N LYS A 32 -1.96 1.49 3.81
CA LYS A 32 -2.50 0.13 3.66
C LYS A 32 -1.41 -0.93 3.83
N HIS A 33 -0.24 -0.70 3.24
CA HIS A 33 0.88 -1.63 3.36
C HIS A 33 1.41 -1.72 4.80
N LYS A 34 1.54 -0.58 5.49
CA LYS A 34 1.91 -0.54 6.92
C LYS A 34 0.90 -1.30 7.79
N GLN A 35 -0.40 -1.12 7.55
CA GLN A 35 -1.44 -1.86 8.27
C GLN A 35 -1.34 -3.38 8.04
N GLN A 36 -1.06 -3.81 6.81
CA GLN A 36 -0.84 -5.23 6.52
C GLN A 36 0.40 -5.76 7.24
N ILE A 37 1.51 -5.03 7.19
CA ILE A 37 2.74 -5.41 7.91
C ILE A 37 2.46 -5.52 9.41
N GLU A 38 1.79 -4.53 10.00
CA GLU A 38 1.45 -4.53 11.41
C GLU A 38 0.59 -5.75 11.77
N TYR A 39 -0.42 -6.07 10.97
CA TYR A 39 -1.24 -7.27 11.16
C TYR A 39 -0.40 -8.55 11.21
N TYR A 40 0.53 -8.73 10.27
CA TYR A 40 1.40 -9.91 10.21
C TYR A 40 2.52 -9.90 11.26
N GLN A 41 2.90 -8.73 11.78
CA GLN A 41 3.88 -8.58 12.86
C GLN A 41 3.30 -8.80 14.25
N GLN A 42 1.97 -8.76 14.41
CA GLN A 42 1.33 -9.02 15.70
C GLN A 42 1.60 -10.47 16.16
N PRO A 43 2.14 -10.69 17.38
CA PRO A 43 2.49 -12.04 17.85
C PRO A 43 1.31 -13.02 17.85
N LYS A 44 0.10 -12.55 18.17
CA LYS A 44 -1.12 -13.37 18.12
C LYS A 44 -1.42 -13.87 16.71
N THR A 45 -1.25 -13.01 15.70
CA THR A 45 -1.45 -13.35 14.30
C THR A 45 -0.41 -14.36 13.84
N GLN A 46 0.86 -14.18 14.20
CA GLN A 46 1.94 -15.12 13.86
C GLN A 46 1.71 -16.50 14.46
N VAL A 47 1.26 -16.57 15.72
CA VAL A 47 0.89 -17.84 16.35
C VAL A 47 -0.26 -18.50 15.60
N LYS A 48 -1.28 -17.74 15.20
CA LYS A 48 -2.41 -18.27 14.42
C LYS A 48 -1.97 -18.80 13.05
N ILE A 49 -1.10 -18.08 12.35
CA ILE A 49 -0.50 -18.49 11.07
C ILE A 49 0.29 -19.79 11.25
N ALA A 50 1.14 -19.89 12.29
CA ALA A 50 1.91 -21.10 12.59
C ALA A 50 1.02 -22.30 12.92
N GLN A 51 -0.04 -22.09 13.71
CA GLN A 51 -1.04 -23.13 14.00
C GLN A 51 -1.72 -23.61 12.71
N ASN A 52 -2.09 -22.69 11.81
CA ASN A 52 -2.71 -23.04 10.54
C ASN A 52 -1.75 -23.80 9.62
N ALA A 53 -0.46 -23.43 9.61
CA ALA A 53 0.58 -24.11 8.84
C ALA A 53 0.73 -25.58 9.24
N ILE A 54 0.71 -25.85 10.55
CA ILE A 54 0.75 -27.20 11.10
C ILE A 54 -0.53 -27.95 10.74
N ARG A 55 -1.70 -27.32 10.93
CA ARG A 55 -3.00 -27.94 10.66
C ARG A 55 -3.18 -28.31 9.19
N GLN A 56 -2.73 -27.46 8.27
CA GLN A 56 -2.84 -27.67 6.83
C GLN A 56 -1.67 -28.43 6.23
N ARG A 57 -0.77 -28.99 7.06
CA ARG A 57 0.42 -29.73 6.63
C ARG A 57 1.20 -28.97 5.56
N PHE A 58 1.37 -27.66 5.73
CA PHE A 58 1.99 -26.81 4.72
C PHE A 58 3.35 -27.31 4.26
N PHE A 59 4.13 -27.89 5.17
CA PHE A 59 5.47 -28.42 4.87
C PHE A 59 5.46 -29.73 4.07
N GLU A 60 4.33 -30.43 4.00
CA GLU A 60 4.18 -31.70 3.27
C GLU A 60 3.38 -31.49 1.98
N ASP A 61 2.25 -30.80 2.07
CA ASP A 61 1.24 -30.70 1.01
C ASP A 61 1.12 -29.28 0.41
N GLY A 62 1.85 -28.29 0.93
CA GLY A 62 1.81 -26.90 0.45
C GLY A 62 0.51 -26.14 0.76
N GLY A 63 -0.29 -26.62 1.72
CA GLY A 63 -1.60 -26.04 2.09
C GLY A 63 -1.61 -24.55 2.47
N GLU A 64 -2.69 -23.83 2.19
CA GLU A 64 -2.75 -22.37 2.31
C GLU A 64 -2.70 -21.88 3.78
N VAL A 65 -1.65 -21.14 4.15
CA VAL A 65 -1.35 -20.78 5.56
C VAL A 65 -1.89 -19.40 5.98
N PHE A 66 -2.01 -18.49 5.02
CA PHE A 66 -2.20 -17.05 5.28
C PHE A 66 -3.67 -16.61 5.36
N ARG A 67 -4.61 -17.55 5.33
CA ARG A 67 -6.06 -17.30 5.31
C ARG A 67 -6.74 -17.62 6.64
#